data_AF-A0A182SUR2-F1
#
_entry.id   AF-A0A182SUR2-F1
#
_cell.length_a   1.000
_cell.length_b   1.000
_cell.length_c   1.000
_cell.angle_alpha   90.00
_cell.angle_beta   90.00
_cell.angle_gamma   90.00
#
_symmetry.space_group_name_H-M   'P 1'
#
loop_
_entity.id
_entity.type
_entity.pdbx_description
1 polymer ?
#
loop_
_entity_poly.entity_id
_entity_poly.type
_entity_poly.pdbx_seq_one_letter_code
_entity_poly.pdbx_strand_id
1 'polypeptide(L)'
;VADLLHREHGLSRELATETTTDYLTAFRRCPDNPDMALAQWRSQLWQDVLPVTHKHLASELYGRWLEWRYRYLALPAELQTMLQTLRLQYLLGIITNGPTAAQWEKIDRLALNKYFDCILVSSDLPWAKPDRNIFYAACHYLGVPPGQCVMIGDKLETDIQ
;
A
#
# COMPACT_ATOMS: atom_id res chain seq x y z
N VAL A 1 1.84 -4.25 17.68
CA VAL A 1 0.51 -4.83 18.00
C VAL A 1 0.65 -6.02 18.94
N ALA A 2 1.53 -6.99 18.64
CA ALA A 2 1.82 -8.13 19.54
C ALA A 2 2.07 -7.73 21.00
N ASP A 3 2.90 -6.71 21.27
CA ASP A 3 3.13 -6.26 22.64
C ASP A 3 1.87 -5.74 23.34
N LEU A 4 0.95 -5.09 22.61
CA LEU A 4 -0.33 -4.60 23.14
C LEU A 4 -1.27 -5.77 23.47
N LEU A 5 -1.36 -6.76 22.57
CA LEU A 5 -2.10 -8.01 22.81
C LEU A 5 -1.60 -8.75 24.06
N HIS A 6 -0.28 -8.79 24.28
CA HIS A 6 0.31 -9.45 25.43
C HIS A 6 0.11 -8.65 26.73
N ARG A 7 0.47 -7.36 26.73
CA ARG A 7 0.54 -6.53 27.95
C ARG A 7 -0.81 -6.02 28.40
N GLU A 8 -1.69 -5.66 27.46
CA GLU A 8 -2.96 -5.00 27.75
C GLU A 8 -4.14 -5.97 27.71
N HIS A 9 -4.04 -7.05 26.91
CA HIS A 9 -5.14 -7.98 26.66
C HIS A 9 -4.87 -9.42 27.09
N GLY A 10 -3.73 -9.66 27.77
CA GLY A 10 -3.44 -10.90 28.49
C GLY A 10 -3.14 -12.14 27.63
N LEU A 11 -2.88 -11.98 26.33
CA LEU A 11 -2.41 -13.11 25.50
C LEU A 11 -1.02 -13.55 25.96
N SER A 12 -0.70 -14.83 25.78
CA SER A 12 0.70 -15.26 25.88
C SER A 12 1.54 -14.56 24.82
N ARG A 13 2.83 -14.35 25.08
CA ARG A 13 3.72 -13.66 24.14
C ARG A 13 3.81 -14.39 22.80
N GLU A 14 3.80 -15.72 22.85
CA GLU A 14 3.80 -16.60 21.68
C GLU A 14 2.54 -16.38 20.85
N LEU A 15 1.35 -16.52 21.45
CA LEU A 15 0.08 -16.35 20.77
C LEU A 15 -0.09 -14.92 20.21
N ALA A 16 0.31 -13.89 20.97
CA ALA A 16 0.25 -12.51 20.50
C ALA A 16 1.13 -12.26 19.25
N THR A 17 2.29 -12.93 19.19
CA THR A 17 3.22 -12.85 18.06
C THR A 17 2.67 -13.61 16.84
N GLU A 18 2.16 -14.81 17.07
CA GLU A 18 1.49 -15.64 16.05
C GLU A 18 0.30 -14.91 15.44
N THR A 19 -0.66 -14.46 16.24
CA THR A 19 -1.85 -13.72 15.77
C THR A 19 -1.48 -12.47 14.96
N THR A 20 -0.46 -11.71 15.40
CA THR A 20 -0.01 -10.53 14.64
C THR A 20 0.62 -10.94 13.30
N THR A 21 1.37 -12.05 13.27
CA THR A 21 1.99 -12.58 12.05
C THR A 21 0.94 -13.08 11.07
N ASP A 22 -0.08 -13.76 11.56
CA ASP A 22 -1.20 -14.25 10.76
C ASP A 22 -2.00 -13.10 10.15
N TYR A 23 -2.30 -12.06 10.94
CA TYR A 23 -2.92 -10.85 10.43
C TYR A 23 -2.09 -10.23 9.30
N LEU A 24 -0.78 -10.04 9.50
CA LEU A 24 0.08 -9.45 8.48
C LEU A 24 0.17 -10.31 7.22
N THR A 25 0.14 -11.63 7.37
CA THR A 25 0.13 -12.58 6.25
C THR A 25 -1.18 -12.48 5.47
N ALA A 26 -2.32 -12.50 6.17
CA ALA A 26 -3.64 -12.34 5.56
C ALA A 26 -3.78 -10.98 4.86
N PHE A 27 -3.33 -9.90 5.51
CA PHE A 27 -3.32 -8.55 4.94
C PHE A 27 -2.45 -8.44 3.68
N ARG A 28 -1.25 -9.05 3.66
CA ARG A 28 -0.39 -9.04 2.46
C ARG A 28 -1.02 -9.81 1.30
N ARG A 29 -1.73 -10.90 1.61
CA ARG A 29 -2.42 -11.72 0.60
C ARG A 29 -3.61 -10.97 -0.01
N CYS A 30 -4.37 -10.24 0.80
CA CYS A 30 -5.59 -9.54 0.37
C CYS A 30 -5.73 -8.20 1.12
N PRO A 31 -5.03 -7.13 0.68
CA PRO A 31 -4.94 -5.87 1.42
C PRO A 31 -6.23 -5.03 1.34
N ASP A 32 -7.09 -5.30 0.38
CA ASP A 32 -8.46 -4.80 0.28
C ASP A 32 -9.41 -5.91 -0.19
N ASN A 33 -10.70 -5.60 -0.22
CA ASN A 33 -11.76 -6.46 -0.71
C ASN A 33 -12.74 -5.57 -1.50
N PRO A 34 -13.10 -5.93 -2.74
CA PRO A 34 -13.97 -5.09 -3.58
C PRO A 34 -15.38 -4.92 -3.01
N ASP A 35 -15.84 -5.85 -2.18
CA ASP A 35 -17.20 -5.88 -1.63
C ASP A 35 -17.29 -5.15 -0.27
N MET A 36 -16.18 -4.69 0.30
CA MET A 36 -16.11 -4.12 1.65
C MET A 36 -15.18 -2.92 1.74
N ALA A 37 -15.56 -1.92 2.55
CA ALA A 37 -14.67 -0.79 2.84
C ALA A 37 -13.37 -1.27 3.52
N LEU A 38 -12.24 -0.59 3.25
CA LEU A 38 -10.92 -0.96 3.78
C LEU A 38 -10.91 -1.18 5.29
N ALA A 39 -11.52 -0.26 6.04
CA ALA A 39 -11.57 -0.33 7.49
C ALA A 39 -12.34 -1.56 7.98
N GLN A 40 -13.47 -1.87 7.33
CA GLN A 40 -14.29 -3.01 7.65
C GLN A 40 -13.57 -4.32 7.31
N TRP A 41 -13.01 -4.43 6.10
CA TRP A 41 -12.28 -5.61 5.65
C TRP A 41 -11.08 -5.90 6.56
N ARG A 42 -10.26 -4.90 6.86
CA ARG A 42 -9.05 -5.09 7.67
C ARG A 42 -9.36 -5.30 9.15
N SER A 43 -10.49 -4.80 9.65
CA SER A 43 -10.99 -5.20 10.96
C SER A 43 -11.47 -6.66 10.96
N GLN A 44 -12.11 -7.13 9.89
CA GLN A 44 -12.51 -8.53 9.74
C GLN A 44 -11.29 -9.45 9.75
N LEU A 45 -10.21 -9.08 9.04
CA LEU A 45 -8.96 -9.86 9.08
C LEU A 45 -8.43 -10.04 10.50
N TRP A 46 -8.53 -9.03 11.38
CA TRP A 46 -8.21 -9.19 12.79
C TRP A 46 -9.18 -10.15 13.49
N GLN A 47 -10.49 -10.03 13.26
CA GLN A 47 -11.49 -10.96 13.84
C GLN A 47 -11.26 -12.41 13.43
N ASP A 48 -10.72 -12.65 12.24
CA ASP A 48 -10.47 -13.99 11.70
C ASP A 48 -9.27 -14.67 12.37
N VAL A 49 -8.23 -13.90 12.72
CA VAL A 49 -7.00 -14.44 13.33
C VAL A 49 -7.01 -14.42 14.85
N LEU A 50 -7.88 -13.62 15.47
CA LEU A 50 -7.97 -13.53 16.93
C LEU A 50 -8.63 -14.76 17.54
N PRO A 51 -8.18 -15.21 18.73
CA PRO A 51 -8.90 -16.19 19.53
C PRO A 51 -10.36 -15.75 19.77
N VAL A 52 -11.27 -16.72 19.90
CA VAL A 52 -12.71 -16.47 20.10
C VAL A 52 -12.97 -15.49 21.24
N THR A 53 -12.22 -15.60 22.33
CA THR A 53 -12.30 -14.74 23.52
C THR A 53 -11.91 -13.28 23.26
N HIS A 54 -11.16 -13.00 22.18
CA HIS A 54 -10.55 -11.70 21.90
C HIS A 54 -11.04 -11.06 20.60
N LYS A 55 -11.98 -11.67 19.87
CA LYS A 55 -12.50 -11.10 18.60
C LYS A 55 -13.09 -9.70 18.75
N HIS A 56 -13.60 -9.36 19.93
CA HIS A 56 -14.13 -8.03 20.24
C HIS A 56 -13.07 -6.91 20.12
N LEU A 57 -11.77 -7.25 20.20
CA LEU A 57 -10.67 -6.30 20.09
C LEU A 57 -10.32 -5.92 18.66
N ALA A 58 -10.88 -6.58 17.66
CA ALA A 58 -10.44 -6.43 16.27
C ALA A 58 -10.46 -4.98 15.76
N SER A 59 -11.51 -4.22 16.09
CA SER A 59 -11.61 -2.81 15.69
C SER A 59 -10.57 -1.93 16.38
N GLU A 60 -10.27 -2.19 17.66
CA GLU A 60 -9.24 -1.46 18.40
C GLU A 60 -7.85 -1.76 17.82
N LEU A 61 -7.55 -3.05 17.61
CA LEU A 61 -6.27 -3.52 17.06
C LEU A 61 -6.04 -3.02 15.64
N TYR A 62 -7.09 -3.00 14.81
CA TYR A 62 -7.04 -2.37 13.50
C TYR A 62 -6.69 -0.89 13.62
N GLY A 63 -7.35 -0.14 14.50
CA GLY A 63 -7.07 1.28 14.74
C GLY A 63 -5.60 1.53 15.13
N ARG A 64 -5.08 0.75 16.09
CA ARG A 64 -3.67 0.82 16.52
C ARG A 64 -2.69 0.44 15.44
N TRP A 65 -2.97 -0.62 14.70
CA TRP A 65 -2.15 -1.02 13.56
C TRP A 65 -2.13 0.05 12.48
N LEU A 66 -3.28 0.66 12.17
CA LEU A 66 -3.40 1.70 11.15
C LEU A 66 -2.64 2.97 11.55
N GLU A 67 -2.72 3.37 12.82
CA GLU A 67 -1.95 4.48 13.38
C GLU A 67 -0.45 4.29 13.12
N TRP A 68 0.10 3.12 13.48
CA TRP A 68 1.51 2.81 13.24
C TRP A 68 1.84 2.68 11.76
N ARG A 69 0.99 2.02 10.97
CA ARG A 69 1.16 1.94 9.51
C ARG A 69 1.31 3.33 8.92
N TYR A 70 0.48 4.28 9.30
CA TYR A 70 0.54 5.66 8.79
C TYR A 70 1.65 6.50 9.38
N ARG A 71 2.18 6.13 10.55
CA ARG A 71 3.40 6.73 11.09
C ARG A 71 4.62 6.38 10.25
N TYR A 72 4.68 5.16 9.72
CA TYR A 72 5.82 4.67 8.93
C TYR A 72 5.61 4.75 7.41
N LEU A 73 4.37 4.82 6.95
CA LEU A 73 4.04 5.22 5.57
C LEU A 73 4.17 6.75 5.47
N ALA A 74 5.42 7.18 5.34
CA ALA A 74 5.79 8.59 5.32
C ALA A 74 6.51 8.94 4.02
N LEU A 75 6.40 10.21 3.64
CA LEU A 75 7.20 10.83 2.59
C LEU A 75 8.09 11.89 3.26
N PRO A 76 9.35 11.54 3.64
CA PRO A 76 10.27 12.47 4.29
C PRO A 76 10.48 13.76 3.49
N ALA A 77 10.85 14.84 4.18
CA ALA A 77 10.99 16.17 3.58
C ALA A 77 12.04 16.20 2.45
N GLU A 78 13.09 15.40 2.58
CA GLU A 78 14.13 15.24 1.58
C GLU A 78 13.58 14.63 0.29
N LEU A 79 12.70 13.62 0.40
CA LEU A 79 12.04 13.02 -0.77
C LEU A 79 11.05 13.98 -1.41
N GLN A 80 10.30 14.76 -0.61
CA GLN A 80 9.42 15.81 -1.15
C GLN A 80 10.22 16.84 -1.96
N THR A 81 11.35 17.28 -1.42
CA THR A 81 12.24 18.25 -2.06
C THR A 81 12.83 17.67 -3.36
N MET A 82 13.26 16.41 -3.33
CA MET A 82 13.75 15.70 -4.52
C MET A 82 12.68 15.64 -5.61
N LEU A 83 11.45 15.22 -5.27
CA LEU A 83 10.34 15.16 -6.22
C LEU A 83 10.02 16.55 -6.82
N GLN A 84 9.95 17.59 -5.98
CA GLN A 84 9.74 18.97 -6.44
C GLN A 84 10.84 19.44 -7.39
N THR A 85 12.09 19.09 -7.10
CA THR A 85 13.25 19.45 -7.93
C THR A 85 13.19 18.72 -9.27
N LEU A 86 12.88 17.42 -9.29
CA LEU A 86 12.76 16.64 -10.52
C LEU A 86 11.64 17.18 -11.42
N ARG A 87 10.51 17.63 -10.84
CA ARG A 87 9.39 18.24 -11.59
C ARG A 87 9.76 19.51 -12.35
N LEU A 88 10.88 20.17 -12.01
CA LEU A 88 11.34 21.34 -12.77
C LEU A 88 11.86 20.97 -14.16
N GLN A 89 12.20 19.69 -14.39
CA GLN A 89 12.85 19.22 -15.62
C GLN A 89 12.18 18.00 -16.25
N TYR A 90 11.41 17.23 -15.47
CA TYR A 90 10.81 15.97 -15.90
C TYR A 90 9.33 15.89 -15.55
N LEU A 91 8.59 15.17 -16.38
CA LEU A 91 7.27 14.65 -16.00
C LEU A 91 7.45 13.44 -15.09
N LEU A 92 6.68 13.37 -14.02
CA LEU A 92 6.78 12.28 -13.05
C LEU A 92 5.53 11.42 -13.10
N GLY A 93 5.71 10.11 -13.26
CA GLY A 93 4.64 9.11 -13.23
C GLY A 93 4.81 8.08 -12.11
N ILE A 94 3.70 7.61 -11.53
CA ILE A 94 3.67 6.39 -10.72
C ILE A 94 2.99 5.28 -11.52
N ILE A 95 3.64 4.12 -11.61
CA ILE A 95 3.03 2.88 -12.07
C ILE A 95 3.12 1.86 -10.93
N THR A 96 1.99 1.48 -10.35
CA THR A 96 1.97 0.65 -9.15
C THR A 96 1.05 -0.56 -9.31
N ASN A 97 1.58 -1.75 -9.01
CA ASN A 97 0.79 -2.97 -8.99
C ASN A 97 0.10 -3.10 -7.64
N GLY A 98 -1.18 -3.44 -7.68
CA GLY A 98 -1.92 -3.82 -6.51
C GLY A 98 -3.38 -3.37 -6.57
N PRO A 99 -4.17 -3.79 -5.58
CA PRO A 99 -5.59 -3.53 -5.56
C PRO A 99 -5.92 -2.04 -5.41
N THR A 100 -6.96 -1.59 -6.11
CA THR A 100 -7.35 -0.18 -6.27
C THR A 100 -7.45 0.55 -4.94
N ALA A 101 -8.30 0.08 -4.02
CA ALA A 101 -8.55 0.82 -2.78
C ALA A 101 -7.29 0.87 -1.91
N ALA A 102 -6.53 -0.22 -1.82
CA ALA A 102 -5.29 -0.26 -1.05
C ALA A 102 -4.18 0.64 -1.61
N GLN A 103 -4.12 0.84 -2.93
CA GLN A 103 -3.11 1.70 -3.54
C GLN A 103 -3.50 3.18 -3.45
N TRP A 104 -4.76 3.52 -3.73
CA TRP A 104 -5.26 4.89 -3.60
C TRP A 104 -5.22 5.39 -2.16
N GLU A 105 -5.48 4.53 -1.16
CA GLU A 105 -5.27 4.86 0.26
C GLU A 105 -3.85 5.40 0.52
N LYS A 106 -2.81 4.76 -0.04
CA LYS A 106 -1.43 5.19 0.15
C LYS A 106 -1.15 6.50 -0.57
N ILE A 107 -1.64 6.63 -1.80
CA ILE A 107 -1.49 7.82 -2.65
C ILE A 107 -2.10 9.03 -1.95
N ASP A 108 -3.33 8.90 -1.46
CA ASP A 108 -4.06 9.98 -0.79
C ASP A 108 -3.44 10.31 0.56
N ARG A 109 -3.06 9.30 1.35
CA ARG A 109 -2.42 9.50 2.66
C ARG A 109 -1.11 10.28 2.55
N LEU A 110 -0.35 10.04 1.50
CA LEU A 110 0.92 10.72 1.22
C LEU A 110 0.74 11.98 0.36
N ALA A 111 -0.49 12.28 -0.07
CA ALA A 111 -0.84 13.36 -0.98
C ALA A 111 0.04 13.37 -2.24
N LEU A 112 0.29 12.20 -2.85
CA LEU A 112 1.24 12.07 -3.96
C LEU A 112 0.76 12.76 -5.24
N ASN A 113 -0.55 12.99 -5.38
CA ASN A 113 -1.15 13.71 -6.51
C ASN A 113 -0.52 15.11 -6.77
N LYS A 114 0.09 15.73 -5.76
CA LYS A 114 0.78 17.02 -5.92
C LYS A 114 2.17 16.92 -6.57
N TYR A 115 2.75 15.72 -6.64
CA TYR A 115 4.11 15.48 -7.12
C TYR A 115 4.18 14.72 -8.44
N PHE A 116 3.10 14.05 -8.86
CA PHE A 116 3.11 13.20 -10.04
C PHE A 116 2.04 13.66 -11.02
N ASP A 117 2.42 13.73 -12.29
CA ASP A 117 1.56 14.14 -13.40
C ASP A 117 0.62 12.99 -13.82
N CYS A 118 1.08 11.75 -13.63
CA CYS A 118 0.34 10.53 -13.95
C CYS A 118 0.45 9.52 -12.80
N ILE A 119 -0.65 8.88 -12.42
CA ILE A 119 -0.65 7.77 -11.47
C ILE A 119 -1.54 6.67 -12.04
N LEU A 120 -0.94 5.51 -12.30
CA LEU A 120 -1.61 4.32 -12.78
C LEU A 120 -1.55 3.21 -11.72
N VAL A 121 -2.72 2.73 -11.32
CA VAL A 121 -2.88 1.56 -10.45
C VAL A 121 -3.31 0.38 -11.32
N SER A 122 -2.60 -0.73 -11.24
CA SER A 122 -2.83 -1.86 -12.14
C SER A 122 -4.25 -2.42 -12.10
N SER A 123 -4.90 -2.43 -10.93
CA SER A 123 -6.27 -2.95 -10.78
C SER A 123 -7.35 -2.04 -11.37
N ASP A 124 -7.01 -0.79 -11.74
CA ASP A 124 -7.90 0.10 -12.49
C ASP A 124 -7.80 -0.13 -14.00
N LEU A 125 -6.88 -1.01 -14.42
CA LEU A 125 -6.49 -1.24 -15.79
C LEU A 125 -6.55 -2.73 -16.13
N PRO A 126 -6.62 -3.10 -17.42
CA PRO A 126 -6.56 -4.49 -17.83
C PRO A 126 -5.15 -5.09 -17.78
N TRP A 127 -4.14 -4.29 -17.40
CA TRP A 127 -2.74 -4.68 -17.41
C TRP A 127 -2.06 -4.33 -16.09
N ALA A 128 -1.05 -5.12 -15.74
CA ALA A 128 -0.16 -4.88 -14.61
C ALA A 128 1.29 -5.05 -15.08
N LYS A 129 2.23 -4.44 -14.37
CA LYS A 129 3.67 -4.71 -14.60
C LYS A 129 3.93 -6.22 -14.45
N PRO A 130 4.71 -6.87 -15.34
CA PRO A 130 5.58 -6.30 -16.38
C PRO A 130 4.93 -6.12 -17.77
N ASP A 131 3.61 -6.19 -17.93
CA ASP A 131 3.00 -5.98 -19.25
C ASP A 131 3.31 -4.58 -19.79
N ARG A 132 4.01 -4.52 -20.93
CA ARG A 132 4.41 -3.28 -21.63
C ARG A 132 3.27 -2.27 -21.79
N ASN A 133 2.03 -2.72 -21.89
CA ASN A 133 0.87 -1.86 -22.14
C ASN A 133 0.64 -0.86 -21.01
N ILE A 134 0.94 -1.20 -19.74
CA ILE A 134 0.81 -0.23 -18.64
C ILE A 134 1.83 0.91 -18.76
N PHE A 135 3.03 0.62 -19.26
CA PHE A 135 4.08 1.61 -19.51
C PHE A 135 3.74 2.48 -20.72
N TYR A 136 3.21 1.88 -21.79
CA TYR A 136 2.73 2.64 -22.95
C TYR A 136 1.52 3.52 -22.60
N ALA A 137 0.63 3.06 -21.73
CA ALA A 137 -0.47 3.88 -21.20
C ALA A 137 0.06 5.10 -20.44
N ALA A 138 1.09 4.92 -19.60
CA ALA A 138 1.74 6.04 -18.90
C ALA A 138 2.38 7.04 -19.87
N CYS A 139 3.14 6.54 -20.86
CA CYS A 139 3.74 7.36 -21.92
C CYS A 139 2.68 8.15 -22.69
N HIS A 140 1.57 7.49 -23.04
CA HIS A 140 0.45 8.11 -23.75
C HIS A 140 -0.20 9.22 -22.92
N TYR A 141 -0.52 8.96 -21.65
CA TYR A 141 -1.09 9.95 -20.75
C TYR A 141 -0.18 11.18 -20.57
N LEU A 142 1.13 10.94 -20.47
CA LEU A 142 2.14 11.99 -20.33
C LEU A 142 2.52 12.67 -21.65
N GLY A 143 2.06 12.17 -22.80
CA GLY A 143 2.37 12.72 -24.12
C GLY A 143 3.84 12.59 -24.52
N VAL A 144 4.54 11.56 -24.04
CA VAL A 144 5.98 11.34 -24.28
C VAL A 144 6.25 10.01 -25.01
N PRO A 145 7.29 9.93 -25.84
CA PRO A 145 7.68 8.67 -26.45
C PRO A 145 8.36 7.73 -25.42
N PRO A 146 8.18 6.40 -25.52
CA PRO A 146 8.79 5.46 -24.57
C PRO A 146 10.32 5.57 -24.46
N GLY A 147 11.01 5.90 -25.57
CA GLY A 147 12.47 6.07 -25.60
C GLY A 147 13.00 7.30 -24.84
N GLN A 148 12.12 8.17 -24.33
CA GLN A 148 12.46 9.30 -23.47
C GLN A 148 12.02 9.11 -22.01
N CYS A 149 11.65 7.89 -21.64
CA CYS A 149 11.20 7.55 -20.30
C CYS A 149 12.25 6.69 -19.57
N VAL A 150 12.30 6.84 -18.25
CA VAL A 150 13.09 5.96 -17.37
C VAL A 150 12.15 5.38 -16.33
N MET A 151 12.17 4.05 -16.18
CA MET A 151 11.46 3.35 -15.11
C MET A 151 12.39 3.16 -13.91
N ILE A 152 11.89 3.52 -12.72
CA ILE A 152 12.59 3.31 -11.45
C ILE A 152 11.72 2.40 -10.59
N GLY A 153 12.25 1.26 -10.16
CA GLY A 153 11.54 0.27 -9.37
C GLY A 153 12.48 -0.69 -8.65
N ASP A 154 11.97 -1.39 -7.65
CA ASP A 154 12.73 -2.29 -6.77
C ASP A 154 12.70 -3.75 -7.21
N LYS A 155 11.80 -4.12 -8.15
CA LYS A 155 11.60 -5.52 -8.56
C LYS A 155 12.03 -5.75 -9.99
N LEU A 156 13.02 -6.62 -10.18
CA LEU A 156 13.53 -6.95 -11.52
C LEU A 156 12.43 -7.54 -12.41
N GLU A 157 11.63 -8.47 -11.86
CA GLU A 157 10.68 -9.27 -12.63
C GLU A 157 9.47 -8.46 -13.11
N THR A 158 9.13 -7.37 -12.40
CA THR A 158 7.98 -6.53 -12.74
C THR A 158 8.39 -5.17 -13.31
N ASP A 159 9.42 -4.54 -12.75
CA ASP A 159 9.75 -3.15 -13.07
C ASP A 159 10.77 -3.01 -14.21
N ILE A 160 11.60 -4.04 -14.46
CA ILE A 160 12.75 -3.95 -15.37
C ILE A 160 12.63 -4.86 -16.60
N GLN A 161 11.97 -6.02 -16.45
CA GLN A 161 11.91 -7.10 -17.44
C GLN A 161 11.23 -6.74 -18.78
#